data_AF-I0IF14-F1
#
_entry.id   AF-I0IF14-F1
#
_cell.length_a   1.000
_cell.length_b   1.000
_cell.length_c   1.000
_cell.angle_alpha   90.00
_cell.angle_beta   90.00
_cell.angle_gamma   90.00
#
_symmetry.space_group_name_H-M   'P 1'
#
loop_
_entity.id
_entity.type
_entity.pdbx_description
1 polymer ?
#
loop_
_entity_poly.entity_id
_entity_poly.type
_entity_poly.pdbx_seq_one_letter_code
_entity_poly.pdbx_strand_id
1 'polypeptide(L)'
;MIADLLRAEKLVRQAVLDQVTSESVFIRLLQRAAPDVPREVIEAAVPLLLAGQQVHVDDEHDQLITAIQVLTEERLARALDRAVSRSQRRATRALHEHFEAEMLPAWLSSFDADRVRSRRRLEKARRQHRKIVMTFWSDPLDRFDLLVELFRSIPSFMEAEDAHDPDSAPVDDARDPKATAIAQIHARGTRVVGEIALLLRGGFADGAFARWRAFHELAVIATFLSAGDADLSEAYLDHRVVGHNRKARSLAEHGEQMGEEPLDAEHFEQVEAAYVAAVERYGKPFKQQYGWANAHLKTEKRVTFEQIEKAAGLTPWRLWTNAASDSVHAGSEGCFYSFGGHEPGEVPETEAIDGLNVAGCKACESIRIFGAATLTSRTAFPRFAVYRILAAVAADCHNAFEVAAETLAEHWVSPEELPAELAAELRRMSGD
;
A
#
# COMPACT_ATOMS: atom_id res chain seq x y z
N MET A 1 29.18 -3.72 9.02
CA MET A 1 27.89 -4.16 9.56
C MET A 1 27.41 -5.47 8.95
N ILE A 2 26.75 -5.49 7.78
CA ILE A 2 26.26 -6.74 7.14
C ILE A 2 27.42 -7.73 6.92
N ALA A 3 28.57 -7.24 6.46
CA ALA A 3 29.78 -8.06 6.31
C ALA A 3 30.28 -8.68 7.62
N ASP A 4 30.10 -8.02 8.76
CA ASP A 4 30.51 -8.53 10.08
C ASP A 4 29.54 -9.61 10.58
N LEU A 5 28.23 -9.45 10.34
CA LEU A 5 27.22 -10.48 10.60
C LEU A 5 27.47 -11.72 9.76
N LEU A 6 27.71 -11.54 8.46
CA LEU A 6 27.99 -12.67 7.56
C LEU A 6 29.27 -13.40 7.96
N ARG A 7 30.29 -12.67 8.45
CA ARG A 7 31.51 -13.27 9.01
C ARG A 7 31.23 -14.06 10.29
N ALA A 8 30.48 -13.49 11.24
CA ALA A 8 30.13 -14.14 12.50
C ALA A 8 29.27 -15.41 12.25
N GLU A 9 28.30 -15.32 11.35
CA GLU A 9 27.47 -16.46 10.95
C GLU A 9 28.32 -17.57 10.32
N LYS A 10 29.26 -17.23 9.43
CA LYS A 10 30.17 -18.21 8.82
C LYS A 10 31.03 -18.92 9.86
N LEU A 11 31.60 -18.19 10.82
CA LEU A 11 32.41 -18.76 11.90
C LEU A 11 31.59 -19.69 12.79
N VAL A 12 30.35 -19.32 13.09
CA VAL A 12 29.45 -20.15 13.89
C VAL A 12 29.00 -21.40 13.14
N ARG A 13 28.67 -21.29 11.85
CA ARG A 13 28.39 -22.46 11.01
C ARG A 13 29.58 -23.43 10.99
N GLN A 14 30.80 -22.91 10.87
CA GLN A 14 32.01 -23.73 10.91
C GLN A 14 32.20 -24.40 12.27
N ALA A 15 32.08 -23.65 13.38
CA ALA A 15 32.22 -24.22 14.72
C ALA A 15 31.14 -25.28 15.04
N VAL A 16 29.91 -25.11 14.54
CA VAL A 16 28.85 -26.13 14.66
C VAL A 16 29.19 -27.37 13.86
N LEU A 17 29.72 -27.23 12.64
CA LEU A 17 30.18 -28.36 11.83
C LEU A 17 31.30 -29.12 12.56
N ASP A 18 32.33 -28.41 13.04
CA ASP A 18 33.47 -28.99 13.76
C ASP A 18 33.03 -29.70 15.06
N GLN A 19 32.01 -29.17 15.74
CA GLN A 19 31.45 -29.79 16.95
C GLN A 19 30.70 -31.09 16.64
N VAL A 20 29.91 -31.12 15.57
CA VAL A 20 29.07 -32.28 15.21
C VAL A 20 29.87 -33.38 14.51
N THR A 21 30.99 -33.05 13.86
CA THR A 21 31.93 -34.02 13.27
C THR A 21 32.97 -34.55 14.26
N SER A 22 32.97 -34.08 15.51
CA SER A 22 33.90 -34.58 16.52
C SER A 22 33.66 -36.06 16.85
N GLU A 23 34.75 -36.81 17.06
CA GLU A 23 34.73 -38.24 17.44
C GLU A 23 33.78 -38.49 18.62
N SER A 24 33.81 -37.61 19.63
CA SER A 24 32.96 -37.70 20.81
C SER A 24 31.45 -37.63 20.53
N VAL A 25 31.03 -36.92 19.49
CA VAL A 25 29.62 -36.87 19.05
C VAL A 25 29.29 -38.14 18.27
N PHE A 26 30.18 -38.60 17.40
CA PHE A 26 30.00 -39.82 16.62
C PHE A 26 29.88 -41.06 17.53
N ILE A 27 30.75 -41.18 18.54
CA ILE A 27 30.71 -42.23 19.57
C ILE A 27 29.35 -42.20 20.31
N ARG A 28 28.87 -41.02 20.74
CA ARG A 28 27.58 -40.88 21.44
C ARG A 28 26.38 -41.21 20.55
N LEU A 29 26.45 -40.90 19.26
CA LEU A 29 25.40 -41.20 18.29
C LEU A 29 25.36 -42.70 18.00
N LEU A 30 26.51 -43.34 17.80
CA LEU A 30 26.63 -44.79 17.60
C LEU A 30 26.19 -45.56 18.84
N GLN A 31 26.58 -45.15 20.05
CA GLN A 31 26.13 -45.78 21.31
C GLN A 31 24.61 -45.70 21.49
N ARG A 32 23.95 -44.65 20.99
CA ARG A 32 22.49 -44.52 21.02
C ARG A 32 21.80 -45.33 19.92
N ALA A 33 22.43 -45.45 18.76
CA ALA A 33 21.90 -46.20 17.62
C ALA A 33 22.06 -47.72 17.80
N ALA A 34 23.09 -48.14 18.53
CA ALA A 34 23.46 -49.53 18.81
C ALA A 34 23.79 -49.69 20.31
N PRO A 35 22.79 -49.66 21.21
CA PRO A 35 23.01 -49.69 22.67
C PRO A 35 23.65 -50.99 23.17
N ASP A 36 23.51 -52.09 22.41
CA ASP A 36 24.03 -53.41 22.75
C ASP A 36 25.52 -53.58 22.42
N VAL A 37 26.15 -52.58 21.77
CA VAL A 37 27.58 -52.60 21.45
C VAL A 37 28.40 -52.01 22.62
N PRO A 38 29.44 -52.71 23.11
CA PRO A 38 30.33 -52.17 24.13
C PRO A 38 31.00 -50.89 23.67
N ARG A 39 31.01 -49.89 24.54
CA ARG A 39 31.53 -48.54 24.23
C ARG A 39 32.97 -48.55 23.75
N GLU A 40 33.81 -49.41 24.32
CA GLU A 40 35.23 -49.57 23.97
C GLU A 40 35.40 -49.98 22.49
N VAL A 41 34.48 -50.77 21.96
CA VAL A 41 34.47 -51.19 20.54
C VAL A 41 34.06 -50.04 19.63
N ILE A 42 33.10 -49.21 20.06
CA ILE A 42 32.71 -47.99 19.33
C ILE A 42 33.89 -47.01 19.32
N GLU A 43 34.52 -46.77 20.46
CA GLU A 43 35.65 -45.83 20.60
C GLU A 43 36.85 -46.24 19.73
N ALA A 44 37.12 -47.55 19.60
CA ALA A 44 38.16 -48.07 18.69
C ALA A 44 37.79 -47.95 17.19
N ALA A 45 36.51 -48.08 16.84
CA ALA A 45 36.05 -48.07 15.45
C ALA A 45 35.87 -46.66 14.87
N VAL A 46 35.48 -45.67 15.68
CA VAL A 46 35.17 -44.30 15.19
C VAL A 46 36.31 -43.62 14.44
N PRO A 47 37.58 -43.63 14.91
CA PRO A 47 38.68 -42.99 14.19
C PRO A 47 38.92 -43.61 12.80
N LEU A 48 38.77 -44.93 12.68
CA LEU A 48 38.94 -45.66 11.43
C LEU A 48 37.79 -45.41 10.44
N LEU A 49 36.55 -45.36 10.96
CA LEU A 49 35.36 -45.03 10.17
C LEU A 49 35.42 -43.59 9.64
N LEU A 50 35.85 -42.62 10.46
CA LEU A 50 36.02 -41.22 10.04
C LEU A 50 37.17 -41.05 9.04
N ALA A 51 38.18 -41.91 9.08
CA ALA A 51 39.27 -41.95 8.10
C ALA A 51 38.91 -42.66 6.78
N GLY A 52 37.69 -43.18 6.66
CA GLY A 52 37.22 -43.92 5.47
C GLY A 52 37.93 -45.27 5.26
N GLN A 53 38.53 -45.83 6.31
CA GLN A 53 39.25 -47.09 6.24
C GLN A 53 38.31 -48.26 6.53
N GLN A 54 38.46 -49.36 5.79
CA GLN A 54 37.79 -50.62 6.14
C GLN A 54 38.40 -51.17 7.43
N VAL A 55 37.55 -51.34 8.44
CA VAL A 55 37.94 -51.98 9.70
C VAL A 55 37.85 -53.50 9.50
N HIS A 56 38.95 -54.21 9.72
CA HIS A 56 38.95 -55.68 9.83
C HIS A 56 39.25 -56.04 11.28
N VAL A 57 38.28 -56.65 11.95
CA VAL A 57 38.42 -57.19 13.31
C VAL A 57 37.83 -58.60 13.29
N ASP A 58 38.51 -59.56 13.92
CA ASP A 58 38.20 -61.00 13.91
C ASP A 58 36.71 -61.36 14.13
N ASP A 59 36.34 -62.55 13.64
CA ASP A 59 35.00 -63.09 13.32
C ASP A 59 33.81 -62.79 14.28
N GLU A 60 34.01 -62.50 15.57
CA GLU A 60 32.93 -62.10 16.49
C GLU A 60 32.48 -60.63 16.29
N HIS A 61 33.31 -59.80 15.65
CA HIS A 61 33.04 -58.38 15.40
C HIS A 61 32.51 -58.09 13.99
N ASP A 62 32.50 -59.04 13.07
CA ASP A 62 32.10 -58.83 11.67
C ASP A 62 30.57 -58.67 11.52
N GLN A 63 29.80 -59.39 12.34
CA GLN A 63 28.36 -59.17 12.51
C GLN A 63 28.07 -57.81 13.18
N LEU A 64 28.99 -57.34 14.02
CA LEU A 64 28.88 -56.07 14.74
C LEU A 64 29.22 -54.88 13.83
N ILE A 65 30.22 -55.03 12.95
CA ILE A 65 30.57 -54.09 11.87
C ILE A 65 29.44 -54.03 10.84
N THR A 66 28.85 -55.17 10.48
CA THR A 66 27.68 -55.23 9.59
C THR A 66 26.43 -54.64 10.25
N ALA A 67 26.20 -54.89 11.55
CA ALA A 67 25.10 -54.29 12.31
C ALA A 67 25.29 -52.77 12.47
N ILE A 68 26.53 -52.31 12.69
CA ILE A 68 26.90 -50.89 12.65
C ILE A 68 26.63 -50.35 11.25
N GLN A 69 27.14 -50.92 10.16
CA GLN A 69 26.92 -50.48 8.78
C GLN A 69 25.43 -50.44 8.39
N VAL A 70 24.63 -51.44 8.78
CA VAL A 70 23.20 -51.56 8.44
C VAL A 70 22.30 -50.69 9.33
N LEU A 71 22.69 -50.39 10.58
CA LEU A 71 21.99 -49.43 11.43
C LEU A 71 22.24 -47.96 11.01
N THR A 72 23.23 -47.64 10.18
CA THR A 72 23.89 -46.32 10.23
C THR A 72 23.92 -45.47 8.97
N GLU A 73 23.09 -45.69 7.95
CA GLU A 73 22.84 -44.60 6.99
C GLU A 73 21.63 -43.78 7.41
N GLU A 74 20.40 -44.29 7.33
CA GLU A 74 19.22 -43.46 7.60
C GLU A 74 19.03 -43.03 9.06
N ARG A 75 19.33 -43.90 10.04
CA ARG A 75 19.14 -43.56 11.46
C ARG A 75 20.25 -42.65 11.96
N LEU A 76 21.49 -42.88 11.53
CA LEU A 76 22.63 -42.01 11.81
C LEU A 76 22.47 -40.67 11.09
N ALA A 77 22.07 -40.64 9.81
CA ALA A 77 21.77 -39.41 9.09
C ALA A 77 20.66 -38.60 9.79
N ARG A 78 19.56 -39.25 10.22
CA ARG A 78 18.51 -38.58 11.01
C ARG A 78 18.99 -38.12 12.40
N ALA A 79 19.92 -38.83 13.03
CA ALA A 79 20.47 -38.46 14.32
C ALA A 79 21.49 -37.31 14.21
N LEU A 80 22.33 -37.32 13.17
CA LEU A 80 23.23 -36.25 12.76
C LEU A 80 22.43 -35.01 12.38
N ASP A 81 21.43 -35.11 11.52
CA ASP A 81 20.58 -33.98 11.12
C ASP A 81 19.89 -33.32 12.33
N ARG A 82 19.39 -34.13 13.27
CA ARG A 82 18.85 -33.62 14.55
C ARG A 82 19.92 -32.98 15.44
N ALA A 83 21.14 -33.51 15.46
CA ALA A 83 22.25 -32.95 16.23
C ALA A 83 22.76 -31.63 15.62
N VAL A 84 22.89 -31.56 14.30
CA VAL A 84 23.17 -30.33 13.54
C VAL A 84 22.08 -29.30 13.80
N SER A 85 20.81 -29.64 13.60
CA SER A 85 19.67 -28.74 13.82
C SER A 85 19.62 -28.19 15.26
N ARG A 86 19.89 -29.03 16.28
CA ARG A 86 19.92 -28.58 17.68
C ARG A 86 21.12 -27.67 17.97
N SER A 87 22.28 -27.98 17.41
CA SER A 87 23.51 -27.19 17.60
C SER A 87 23.40 -25.86 16.87
N GLN A 88 22.86 -25.83 15.66
CA GLN A 88 22.50 -24.62 14.92
C GLN A 88 21.54 -23.75 15.74
N ARG A 89 20.42 -24.30 16.25
CA ARG A 89 19.48 -23.53 17.07
C ARG A 89 20.14 -22.91 18.31
N ARG A 90 21.00 -23.66 19.02
CA ARG A 90 21.73 -23.15 20.19
C ARG A 90 22.70 -22.04 19.81
N ALA A 91 23.43 -22.22 18.70
CA ALA A 91 24.40 -21.25 18.25
C ALA A 91 23.73 -19.97 17.71
N THR A 92 22.62 -20.08 16.97
CA THR A 92 21.78 -18.95 16.56
C THR A 92 21.24 -18.21 17.78
N ARG A 93 20.79 -18.91 18.81
CA ARG A 93 20.33 -18.29 20.06
C ARG A 93 21.46 -17.53 20.78
N ALA A 94 22.64 -18.15 20.92
CA ALA A 94 23.79 -17.49 21.55
C ALA A 94 24.27 -16.27 20.74
N LEU A 95 24.26 -16.36 19.41
CA LEU A 95 24.53 -15.22 18.52
C LEU A 95 23.52 -14.10 18.70
N HIS A 96 22.23 -14.44 18.80
CA HIS A 96 21.18 -13.46 19.04
C HIS A 96 21.35 -12.79 20.41
N GLU A 97 21.59 -13.56 21.48
CA GLU A 97 21.85 -13.03 22.82
C GLU A 97 23.09 -12.11 22.86
N HIS A 98 24.18 -12.49 22.18
CA HIS A 98 25.36 -11.64 22.06
C HIS A 98 25.12 -10.39 21.21
N PHE A 99 24.38 -10.52 20.10
CA PHE A 99 23.99 -9.41 19.26
C PHE A 99 23.18 -8.38 20.07
N GLU A 100 22.16 -8.83 20.79
CA GLU A 100 21.31 -7.97 21.63
C GLU A 100 22.11 -7.27 22.74
N ALA A 101 23.01 -7.99 23.41
CA ALA A 101 23.75 -7.44 24.54
C ALA A 101 24.88 -6.45 24.13
N GLU A 102 25.61 -6.76 23.07
CA GLU A 102 26.90 -6.09 22.78
C GLU A 102 26.86 -5.29 21.48
N MET A 103 26.27 -5.85 20.42
CA MET A 103 26.33 -5.25 19.08
C MET A 103 25.21 -4.23 18.87
N LEU A 104 23.99 -4.55 19.28
CA LEU A 104 22.80 -3.72 19.06
C LEU A 104 22.93 -2.33 19.72
N PRO A 105 23.36 -2.16 20.99
CA PRO A 105 23.49 -0.83 21.59
C PRO A 105 24.53 0.05 20.89
N ALA A 106 25.67 -0.54 20.50
CA ALA A 106 26.72 0.15 19.76
C ALA A 106 26.21 0.58 18.37
N TRP A 107 25.41 -0.26 17.71
CA TRP A 107 24.85 0.04 16.41
C TRP A 107 23.77 1.10 16.47
N LEU A 108 22.83 1.01 17.41
CA LEU A 108 21.81 2.03 17.65
C LEU A 108 22.44 3.40 17.90
N SER A 109 23.54 3.43 18.68
CA SER A 109 24.31 4.66 18.90
C SER A 109 24.94 5.20 17.62
N SER A 110 25.43 4.34 16.73
CA SER A 110 25.95 4.78 15.42
C SER A 110 24.85 5.29 14.48
N PHE A 111 23.64 4.72 14.55
CA PHE A 111 22.49 5.17 13.75
C PHE A 111 22.09 6.60 14.09
N ASP A 112 22.15 7.02 15.36
CA ASP A 112 21.83 8.38 15.74
C ASP A 112 22.79 9.42 15.14
N ALA A 113 24.08 9.09 15.06
CA ALA A 113 25.10 9.93 14.42
C ALA A 113 24.93 9.97 12.89
N ASP A 114 24.60 8.84 12.27
CA ASP A 114 24.37 8.74 10.83
C ASP A 114 22.99 9.27 10.41
N ARG A 115 22.01 9.35 11.31
CA ARG A 115 20.65 9.83 11.04
C ARG A 115 20.64 11.22 10.41
N VAL A 116 21.43 12.15 10.95
CA VAL A 116 21.52 13.52 10.43
C VAL A 116 22.11 13.53 9.01
N ARG A 117 23.15 12.72 8.78
CA ARG A 117 23.83 12.62 7.48
C ARG A 117 22.93 11.98 6.43
N SER A 118 22.28 10.86 6.76
CA SER A 118 21.34 10.14 5.91
C SER A 118 20.12 11.00 5.57
N ARG A 119 19.57 11.73 6.55
CA ARG A 119 18.49 12.71 6.31
C ARG A 119 18.90 13.78 5.30
N ARG A 120 20.07 14.39 5.47
CA ARG A 120 20.57 15.42 4.53
C ARG A 120 20.77 14.87 3.12
N ARG A 121 21.30 13.64 2.99
CA ARG A 121 21.46 12.97 1.69
C ARG A 121 20.10 12.74 1.02
N LEU A 122 19.12 12.23 1.76
CA LEU A 122 17.76 12.00 1.26
C LEU A 122 17.07 13.31 0.85
N GLU A 123 17.18 14.36 1.67
CA GLU A 123 16.64 15.68 1.35
C GLU A 123 17.29 16.27 0.08
N LYS A 124 18.61 16.09 -0.10
CA LYS A 124 19.30 16.52 -1.32
C LYS A 124 18.80 15.75 -2.55
N ALA A 125 18.72 14.42 -2.47
CA ALA A 125 18.22 13.58 -3.55
C ALA A 125 16.79 13.96 -3.96
N ARG A 126 15.88 14.14 -2.98
CA ARG A 126 14.51 14.60 -3.23
C ARG A 126 14.43 15.98 -3.87
N ARG A 127 15.30 16.92 -3.47
CA ARG A 127 15.37 18.25 -4.10
C ARG A 127 15.83 18.14 -5.56
N GLN A 128 16.81 17.30 -5.85
CA GLN A 128 17.29 17.07 -7.21
C GLN A 128 16.20 16.42 -8.05
N HIS A 129 15.56 15.37 -7.56
CA HIS A 129 14.46 14.71 -8.25
C HIS A 129 13.31 15.68 -8.56
N ARG A 130 12.90 16.48 -7.57
CA ARG A 130 11.87 17.52 -7.78
C ARG A 130 12.24 18.52 -8.87
N LYS A 131 13.52 18.90 -8.98
CA LYS A 131 13.97 19.79 -10.08
C LYS A 131 13.74 19.12 -11.44
N ILE A 132 14.06 17.82 -11.56
CA ILE A 132 13.84 17.05 -12.80
C ILE A 132 12.36 16.97 -13.13
N VAL A 133 11.50 16.66 -12.15
CA VAL A 133 10.04 16.68 -12.34
C VAL A 133 9.58 18.04 -12.88
N MET A 134 10.03 19.14 -12.27
CA MET A 134 9.62 20.49 -12.71
C MET A 134 10.15 20.88 -14.08
N THR A 135 11.24 20.28 -14.57
CA THR A 135 11.73 20.51 -15.94
C THR A 135 10.69 20.12 -16.98
N PHE A 136 10.05 18.96 -16.82
CA PHE A 136 9.12 18.43 -17.81
C PHE A 136 7.66 18.71 -17.47
N TRP A 137 7.32 18.77 -16.18
CA TRP A 137 5.93 18.76 -15.71
C TRP A 137 5.48 20.09 -15.10
N SER A 138 6.30 21.15 -15.07
CA SER A 138 5.91 22.42 -14.43
C SER A 138 4.61 23.00 -15.00
N ASP A 139 4.50 23.15 -16.32
CA ASP A 139 3.30 23.71 -16.97
C ASP A 139 2.01 22.92 -16.64
N PRO A 140 1.92 21.60 -16.85
CA PRO A 140 0.70 20.86 -16.49
C PRO A 140 0.44 20.86 -14.97
N LEU A 141 1.47 20.82 -14.13
CA LEU A 141 1.27 20.85 -12.66
C LEU A 141 0.72 22.19 -12.19
N ASP A 142 1.16 23.31 -12.78
CA ASP A 142 0.65 24.64 -12.41
C ASP A 142 -0.79 24.84 -12.90
N ARG A 143 -1.13 24.32 -14.09
CA ARG A 143 -2.52 24.28 -14.57
C ARG A 143 -3.39 23.37 -13.71
N PHE A 144 -2.85 22.26 -13.22
CA PHE A 144 -3.55 21.35 -12.33
C PHE A 144 -3.85 22.00 -10.98
N ASP A 145 -2.91 22.75 -10.41
CA ASP A 145 -3.14 23.50 -9.18
C ASP A 145 -4.25 24.56 -9.35
N LEU A 146 -4.28 25.26 -10.48
CA LEU A 146 -5.38 26.18 -10.81
C LEU A 146 -6.72 25.44 -10.90
N LEU A 147 -6.75 24.28 -11.56
CA LEU A 147 -7.94 23.46 -11.69
C LEU A 147 -8.44 22.96 -10.32
N VAL A 148 -7.53 22.56 -9.44
CA VAL A 148 -7.83 22.16 -8.06
C VAL A 148 -8.43 23.31 -7.27
N GLU A 149 -7.88 24.52 -7.39
CA GLU A 149 -8.42 25.71 -6.72
C GLU A 149 -9.82 26.07 -7.25
N LEU A 150 -10.03 26.00 -8.57
CA LEU A 150 -11.35 26.19 -9.16
C LEU A 150 -12.36 25.18 -8.62
N PHE A 151 -12.00 23.89 -8.60
CA PHE A 151 -12.87 22.85 -8.05
C PHE A 151 -13.22 23.11 -6.58
N ARG A 152 -12.21 23.43 -5.75
CA ARG A 152 -12.36 23.76 -4.33
C ARG A 152 -13.24 24.98 -4.08
N SER A 153 -13.25 25.95 -5.00
CA SER A 153 -14.02 27.19 -4.87
C SER A 153 -15.53 27.03 -5.16
N ILE A 154 -15.96 25.89 -5.72
CA ILE A 154 -17.35 25.66 -6.14
C ILE A 154 -18.36 25.90 -5.01
N PRO A 155 -18.18 25.38 -3.77
CA PRO A 155 -19.14 25.61 -2.69
C PRO A 155 -19.26 27.09 -2.33
N SER A 156 -18.15 27.82 -2.23
CA SER A 156 -18.17 29.25 -1.94
C SER A 156 -18.86 30.06 -3.05
N PHE A 157 -18.71 29.66 -4.31
CA PHE A 157 -19.48 30.24 -5.41
C PHE A 157 -20.99 29.98 -5.25
N MET A 158 -21.39 28.75 -4.93
CA MET A 158 -22.79 28.39 -4.74
C MET A 158 -23.43 29.11 -3.56
N GLU A 159 -22.70 29.24 -2.44
CA GLU A 159 -23.13 30.01 -1.27
C GLU A 159 -23.33 31.49 -1.61
N ALA A 160 -22.40 32.08 -2.38
CA ALA A 160 -22.51 33.46 -2.81
C ALA A 160 -23.67 33.68 -3.79
N GLU A 161 -23.92 32.74 -4.70
CA GLU A 161 -25.08 32.77 -5.61
C GLU A 161 -26.39 32.69 -4.83
N ASP A 162 -26.51 31.72 -3.91
CA ASP A 162 -27.72 31.53 -3.10
C ASP A 162 -28.00 32.80 -2.27
N ALA A 163 -26.97 33.44 -1.72
CA ALA A 163 -27.12 34.70 -0.97
C ALA A 163 -27.64 35.89 -1.82
N HIS A 164 -27.52 35.83 -3.16
CA HIS A 164 -28.02 36.88 -4.07
C HIS A 164 -29.45 36.64 -4.56
N ASP A 165 -30.00 35.45 -4.38
CA ASP A 165 -31.38 35.13 -4.79
C ASP A 165 -32.36 35.44 -3.64
N PRO A 166 -33.22 36.49 -3.76
CA PRO A 166 -34.16 36.88 -2.72
C PRO A 166 -35.30 35.88 -2.51
N ASP A 167 -35.54 34.98 -3.47
CA ASP A 167 -36.51 33.88 -3.37
C ASP A 167 -35.86 32.57 -2.90
N SER A 168 -34.53 32.55 -2.72
CA SER A 168 -33.86 31.40 -2.12
C SER A 168 -34.25 31.33 -0.64
N ALA A 169 -35.02 30.31 -0.30
CA ALA A 169 -35.16 29.95 1.11
C ALA A 169 -33.75 29.65 1.65
N PRO A 170 -33.40 30.06 2.88
CA PRO A 170 -32.16 29.65 3.51
C PRO A 170 -32.02 28.14 3.37
N VAL A 171 -30.86 27.67 2.89
CA VAL A 171 -30.51 26.25 2.88
C VAL A 171 -30.40 25.84 4.35
N ASP A 172 -31.53 25.43 4.93
CA ASP A 172 -31.55 24.73 6.20
C ASP A 172 -30.99 23.33 5.91
N ASP A 173 -29.83 23.00 6.49
CA ASP A 173 -29.19 21.69 6.33
C ASP A 173 -30.13 20.53 6.69
N ALA A 174 -31.16 20.79 7.52
CA ALA A 174 -32.21 19.84 7.85
C ALA A 174 -33.28 19.67 6.75
N ARG A 175 -33.35 20.57 5.76
CA ARG A 175 -34.38 20.60 4.70
C ARG A 175 -33.91 20.12 3.33
N ASP A 176 -32.61 20.05 3.03
CA ASP A 176 -32.13 19.50 1.75
C ASP A 176 -31.02 18.45 1.93
N PRO A 177 -31.40 17.16 2.12
CA PRO A 177 -30.45 16.06 2.23
C PRO A 177 -29.51 15.94 1.02
N LYS A 178 -29.95 16.35 -0.19
CA LYS A 178 -29.12 16.28 -1.39
C LYS A 178 -28.01 17.31 -1.34
N ALA A 179 -28.33 18.57 -1.03
CA ALA A 179 -27.33 19.62 -0.87
C ALA A 179 -26.28 19.23 0.19
N THR A 180 -26.73 18.74 1.35
CA THR A 180 -25.86 18.27 2.43
C THR A 180 -24.95 17.11 1.98
N ALA A 181 -25.49 16.09 1.31
CA ALA A 181 -24.70 14.96 0.84
C ALA A 181 -23.65 15.36 -0.21
N ILE A 182 -24.03 16.20 -1.17
CA ILE A 182 -23.13 16.72 -2.20
C ILE A 182 -22.02 17.57 -1.58
N ALA A 183 -22.34 18.46 -0.63
CA ALA A 183 -21.34 19.28 0.06
C ALA A 183 -20.31 18.41 0.82
N GLN A 184 -20.76 17.38 1.53
CA GLN A 184 -19.89 16.47 2.28
C GLN A 184 -18.95 15.68 1.34
N ILE A 185 -19.49 15.15 0.24
CA ILE A 185 -18.70 14.44 -0.77
C ILE A 185 -17.72 15.39 -1.45
N HIS A 186 -18.14 16.61 -1.80
CA HIS A 186 -17.29 17.64 -2.41
C HIS A 186 -16.12 18.02 -1.50
N ALA A 187 -16.36 18.24 -0.20
CA ALA A 187 -15.32 18.51 0.78
C ALA A 187 -14.30 17.36 0.87
N ARG A 188 -14.74 16.11 0.76
CA ARG A 188 -13.85 14.94 0.67
C ARG A 188 -13.10 14.91 -0.66
N GLY A 189 -13.77 15.21 -1.77
CA GLY A 189 -13.16 15.30 -3.11
C GLY A 189 -12.00 16.30 -3.15
N THR A 190 -12.20 17.49 -2.56
CA THR A 190 -11.17 18.53 -2.47
C THR A 190 -9.92 18.04 -1.75
N ARG A 191 -10.08 17.26 -0.66
CA ARG A 191 -8.93 16.67 0.05
C ARG A 191 -8.18 15.67 -0.82
N VAL A 192 -8.90 14.75 -1.46
CA VAL A 192 -8.28 13.70 -2.28
C VAL A 192 -7.58 14.30 -3.51
N VAL A 193 -8.17 15.30 -4.17
CA VAL A 193 -7.51 15.91 -5.33
C VAL A 193 -6.26 16.72 -4.95
N GLY A 194 -6.23 17.31 -3.75
CA GLY A 194 -5.00 17.91 -3.20
C GLY A 194 -3.91 16.87 -2.90
N GLU A 195 -4.27 15.66 -2.46
CA GLU A 195 -3.33 14.55 -2.32
C GLU A 195 -2.76 14.12 -3.68
N ILE A 196 -3.60 14.07 -4.73
CA ILE A 196 -3.15 13.80 -6.11
C ILE A 196 -2.13 14.84 -6.55
N ALA A 197 -2.42 16.13 -6.38
CA ALA A 197 -1.50 17.22 -6.75
C ALA A 197 -0.13 17.09 -6.05
N LEU A 198 -0.14 16.78 -4.75
CA LEU A 198 1.09 16.59 -3.97
C LEU A 198 1.92 15.40 -4.47
N LEU A 199 1.26 14.28 -4.80
CA LEU A 199 1.91 13.06 -5.30
C LEU A 199 2.48 13.27 -6.70
N LEU A 200 1.75 13.94 -7.59
CA LEU A 200 2.23 14.31 -8.92
C LEU A 200 3.49 15.19 -8.83
N ARG A 201 3.47 16.25 -8.01
CA ARG A 201 4.65 17.11 -7.76
C ARG A 201 5.81 16.36 -7.10
N GLY A 202 5.56 15.21 -6.50
CA GLY A 202 6.54 14.35 -5.86
C GLY A 202 7.16 13.28 -6.77
N GLY A 203 6.63 13.06 -7.97
CA GLY A 203 7.07 11.95 -8.83
C GLY A 203 6.48 10.59 -8.44
N PHE A 204 5.30 10.56 -7.79
CA PHE A 204 4.65 9.32 -7.37
C PHE A 204 3.47 8.99 -8.28
N ALA A 205 3.75 8.56 -9.52
CA ALA A 205 2.72 8.28 -10.54
C ALA A 205 1.65 7.28 -10.06
N ASP A 206 2.06 6.09 -9.62
CA ASP A 206 1.13 5.04 -9.16
C ASP A 206 0.39 5.46 -7.88
N GLY A 207 1.08 6.16 -6.97
CA GLY A 207 0.45 6.71 -5.78
C GLY A 207 -0.62 7.74 -6.12
N ALA A 208 -0.35 8.63 -7.07
CA ALA A 208 -1.31 9.60 -7.58
C ALA A 208 -2.48 8.89 -8.27
N PHE A 209 -2.22 7.83 -9.04
CA PHE A 209 -3.25 7.06 -9.74
C PHE A 209 -4.16 6.29 -8.78
N ALA A 210 -3.59 5.73 -7.71
CA ALA A 210 -4.34 5.13 -6.60
C ALA A 210 -5.27 6.17 -5.92
N ARG A 211 -4.81 7.40 -5.70
CA ARG A 211 -5.65 8.48 -5.17
C ARG A 211 -6.68 8.97 -6.17
N TRP A 212 -6.33 9.00 -7.46
CA TRP A 212 -7.29 9.28 -8.53
C TRP A 212 -8.46 8.29 -8.51
N ARG A 213 -8.22 6.99 -8.31
CA ARG A 213 -9.31 6.00 -8.17
C ARG A 213 -10.29 6.38 -7.07
N ALA A 214 -9.79 6.70 -5.88
CA ALA A 214 -10.64 7.14 -4.77
C ALA A 214 -11.40 8.43 -5.11
N PHE A 215 -10.79 9.37 -5.82
CA PHE A 215 -11.45 10.58 -6.29
C PHE A 215 -12.53 10.29 -7.35
N HIS A 216 -12.28 9.36 -8.27
CA HIS A 216 -13.25 8.92 -9.27
C HIS A 216 -14.45 8.22 -8.62
N GLU A 217 -14.23 7.37 -7.61
CA GLU A 217 -15.32 6.79 -6.84
C GLU A 217 -16.20 7.88 -6.21
N LEU A 218 -15.62 8.96 -5.69
CA LEU A 218 -16.39 10.11 -5.20
C LEU A 218 -17.17 10.81 -6.30
N ALA A 219 -16.57 10.98 -7.49
CA ALA A 219 -17.26 11.55 -8.65
C ALA A 219 -18.47 10.70 -9.08
N VAL A 220 -18.34 9.36 -9.05
CA VAL A 220 -19.44 8.42 -9.31
C VAL A 220 -20.57 8.60 -8.31
N ILE A 221 -20.25 8.63 -7.01
CA ILE A 221 -21.28 8.80 -5.96
C ILE A 221 -21.94 10.18 -6.07
N ALA A 222 -21.17 11.25 -6.29
CA ALA A 222 -21.71 12.59 -6.47
C ALA A 222 -22.67 12.65 -7.67
N THR A 223 -22.30 12.03 -8.79
CA THR A 223 -23.15 11.94 -9.99
C THR A 223 -24.43 11.17 -9.70
N PHE A 224 -24.32 10.03 -9.01
CA PHE A 224 -25.47 9.19 -8.64
C PHE A 224 -26.45 9.93 -7.70
N LEU A 225 -25.95 10.62 -6.68
CA LEU A 225 -26.77 11.39 -5.75
C LEU A 225 -27.39 12.63 -6.41
N SER A 226 -26.64 13.33 -7.24
CA SER A 226 -27.15 14.50 -7.97
C SER A 226 -28.34 14.13 -8.85
N ALA A 227 -28.26 12.98 -9.54
CA ALA A 227 -29.33 12.46 -10.39
C ALA A 227 -30.51 11.86 -9.62
N GLY A 228 -30.32 11.47 -8.35
CA GLY A 228 -31.34 10.86 -7.51
C GLY A 228 -32.31 11.85 -6.85
N ASP A 229 -33.17 11.34 -5.97
CA ASP A 229 -34.09 12.12 -5.16
C ASP A 229 -33.51 12.46 -3.76
N ALA A 230 -34.28 13.20 -2.96
CA ALA A 230 -33.89 13.55 -1.60
C ALA A 230 -33.77 12.30 -0.71
N ASP A 231 -34.68 11.33 -0.87
CA ASP A 231 -34.70 10.08 -0.11
C ASP A 231 -33.41 9.28 -0.30
N LEU A 232 -32.88 9.20 -1.53
CA LEU A 232 -31.58 8.58 -1.79
C LEU A 232 -30.44 9.27 -1.01
N SER A 233 -30.46 10.60 -0.99
CA SER A 233 -29.42 11.39 -0.32
C SER A 233 -29.51 11.28 1.19
N GLU A 234 -30.72 11.24 1.74
CA GLU A 234 -30.97 10.96 3.16
C GLU A 234 -30.46 9.57 3.54
N ALA A 235 -30.82 8.53 2.76
CA ALA A 235 -30.36 7.17 2.98
C ALA A 235 -28.82 7.07 2.94
N TYR A 236 -28.16 7.80 2.04
CA TYR A 236 -26.69 7.89 1.98
C TYR A 236 -26.09 8.50 3.26
N LEU A 237 -26.66 9.61 3.74
CA LEU A 237 -26.20 10.28 4.95
C LEU A 237 -26.43 9.42 6.21
N ASP A 238 -27.57 8.75 6.30
CA ASP A 238 -27.92 7.88 7.43
C ASP A 238 -27.06 6.61 7.46
N HIS A 239 -26.53 6.16 6.31
CA HIS A 239 -25.71 4.95 6.20
C HIS A 239 -24.43 4.99 7.06
N ARG A 240 -23.99 6.17 7.49
CA ARG A 240 -22.84 6.33 8.40
C ARG A 240 -22.93 5.43 9.65
N VAL A 241 -24.15 5.16 10.15
CA VAL A 241 -24.37 4.32 11.33
C VAL A 241 -23.95 2.87 11.10
N VAL A 242 -24.03 2.35 9.87
CA VAL A 242 -23.57 1.01 9.51
C VAL A 242 -22.05 0.92 9.65
N GLY A 243 -21.34 1.97 9.23
CA GLY A 243 -19.90 2.09 9.40
C GLY A 243 -19.49 2.21 10.87
N HIS A 244 -20.19 3.04 11.65
CA HIS A 244 -19.95 3.19 13.08
C HIS A 244 -20.16 1.87 13.84
N ASN A 245 -21.25 1.15 13.57
CA ASN A 245 -21.52 -0.14 14.20
C ASN A 245 -20.44 -1.18 13.87
N ARG A 246 -20.01 -1.27 12.60
CA ARG A 246 -18.92 -2.18 12.20
C ARG A 246 -17.62 -1.88 12.95
N LYS A 247 -17.25 -0.60 13.06
CA LYS A 247 -16.04 -0.18 13.79
C LYS A 247 -16.15 -0.48 15.29
N ALA A 248 -17.30 -0.17 15.91
CA ALA A 248 -17.55 -0.47 17.32
C ALA A 248 -17.43 -1.96 17.62
N ARG A 249 -18.00 -2.84 16.77
CA ARG A 249 -17.85 -4.30 16.91
C ARG A 249 -16.40 -4.76 16.75
N SER A 250 -15.70 -4.26 15.73
CA SER A 250 -14.28 -4.58 15.54
C SER A 250 -13.40 -4.15 16.72
N LEU A 251 -13.70 -3.00 17.33
CA LEU A 251 -13.01 -2.52 18.53
C LEU A 251 -13.33 -3.41 19.74
N ALA A 252 -14.58 -3.85 19.90
CA ALA A 252 -14.95 -4.79 20.95
C ALA A 252 -14.30 -6.17 20.78
N GLU A 253 -14.12 -6.64 19.53
CA GLU A 253 -13.54 -7.95 19.22
C GLU A 253 -12.00 -7.97 19.30
N HIS A 254 -11.33 -6.88 18.95
CA HIS A 254 -9.88 -6.85 18.75
C HIS A 254 -9.14 -5.74 19.53
N GLY A 255 -9.85 -4.80 20.15
CA GLY A 255 -9.25 -3.62 20.78
C GLY A 255 -8.21 -3.94 21.85
N GLU A 256 -8.51 -4.89 22.74
CA GLU A 256 -7.59 -5.31 23.80
C GLU A 256 -6.25 -5.82 23.25
N GLN A 257 -6.27 -6.60 22.17
CA GLN A 257 -5.06 -7.12 21.53
C GLN A 257 -4.22 -6.02 20.88
N MET A 258 -4.88 -4.92 20.46
CA MET A 258 -4.24 -3.77 19.81
C MET A 258 -3.85 -2.67 20.81
N GLY A 259 -4.17 -2.81 22.10
CA GLY A 259 -3.93 -1.78 23.11
C GLY A 259 -4.86 -0.57 22.98
N GLU A 260 -5.99 -0.72 22.31
CA GLU A 260 -7.00 0.32 22.14
C GLU A 260 -8.05 0.26 23.26
N GLU A 261 -8.49 1.43 23.72
CA GLU A 261 -9.50 1.53 24.78
C GLU A 261 -10.89 1.11 24.24
N PRO A 262 -11.63 0.22 24.94
CA PRO A 262 -12.97 -0.15 24.51
C PRO A 262 -13.92 1.05 24.64
N LEU A 263 -14.97 1.07 23.82
CA LEU A 263 -16.09 1.98 24.05
C LEU A 263 -16.77 1.62 25.37
N ASP A 264 -17.22 2.64 26.12
CA ASP A 264 -18.10 2.37 27.25
C ASP A 264 -19.44 1.78 26.78
N ALA A 265 -20.12 1.10 27.72
CA ALA A 265 -21.34 0.37 27.43
C ALA A 265 -22.46 1.27 26.89
N GLU A 266 -22.56 2.50 27.38
CA GLU A 266 -23.59 3.46 26.97
C GLU A 266 -23.39 3.88 25.51
N HIS A 267 -22.17 4.28 25.13
CA HIS A 267 -21.85 4.63 23.74
C HIS A 267 -22.02 3.44 22.79
N PHE A 268 -21.66 2.22 23.22
CA PHE A 268 -21.87 1.03 22.40
C PHE A 268 -23.37 0.78 22.15
N GLU A 269 -24.20 0.86 23.21
CA GLU A 269 -25.66 0.73 23.10
C GLU A 269 -26.27 1.82 22.21
N GLN A 270 -25.81 3.07 22.30
CA GLN A 270 -26.26 4.16 21.42
C GLN A 270 -25.95 3.88 19.94
N VAL A 271 -24.74 3.41 19.63
CA VAL A 271 -24.34 3.05 18.26
C VAL A 271 -25.15 1.85 17.75
N GLU A 272 -25.42 0.86 18.60
CA GLU A 272 -26.25 -0.30 18.23
C GLU A 272 -27.70 0.10 17.99
N ALA A 273 -28.30 0.90 18.87
CA ALA A 273 -29.67 1.40 18.74
C ALA A 273 -29.86 2.21 17.45
N ALA A 274 -28.94 3.13 17.14
CA ALA A 274 -28.98 3.92 15.91
C ALA A 274 -28.88 3.04 14.65
N TYR A 275 -28.03 1.99 14.68
CA TYR A 275 -27.94 1.03 13.58
C TYR A 275 -29.22 0.21 13.41
N VAL A 276 -29.82 -0.30 14.50
CA VAL A 276 -31.08 -1.06 14.46
C VAL A 276 -32.20 -0.20 13.89
N ALA A 277 -32.37 1.03 14.39
CA ALA A 277 -33.38 1.97 13.91
C ALA A 277 -33.23 2.28 12.41
N ALA A 278 -32.01 2.50 11.91
CA ALA A 278 -31.79 2.74 10.49
C ALA A 278 -32.11 1.51 9.61
N VAL A 279 -31.78 0.31 10.08
CA VAL A 279 -32.12 -0.95 9.38
C VAL A 279 -33.64 -1.18 9.36
N GLU A 280 -34.35 -0.86 10.44
CA GLU A 280 -35.81 -0.93 10.49
C GLU A 280 -36.45 0.06 9.51
N ARG A 281 -35.89 1.29 9.45
CA ARG A 281 -36.35 2.35 8.53
C ARG A 281 -36.15 2.00 7.05
N TYR A 282 -34.94 1.58 6.67
CA TYR A 282 -34.55 1.39 5.26
C TYR A 282 -34.62 -0.06 4.76
N GLY A 283 -34.86 -1.01 5.67
CA GLY A 283 -34.97 -2.43 5.39
C GLY A 283 -33.65 -3.20 5.48
N LYS A 284 -33.76 -4.54 5.44
CA LYS A 284 -32.65 -5.49 5.65
C LYS A 284 -31.42 -5.26 4.76
N PRO A 285 -31.54 -4.89 3.46
CA PRO A 285 -30.38 -4.64 2.62
C PRO A 285 -29.49 -3.48 3.09
N PHE A 286 -30.02 -2.54 3.89
CA PHE A 286 -29.29 -1.35 4.36
C PHE A 286 -28.00 -1.70 5.14
N LYS A 287 -27.95 -2.89 5.76
CA LYS A 287 -26.76 -3.43 6.45
C LYS A 287 -25.54 -3.60 5.54
N GLN A 288 -25.74 -3.72 4.23
CA GLN A 288 -24.68 -3.93 3.25
C GLN A 288 -23.91 -2.63 2.97
N GLN A 289 -22.69 -2.74 2.45
CA GLN A 289 -21.80 -1.59 2.15
C GLN A 289 -22.46 -0.50 1.30
N TYR A 290 -23.31 -0.88 0.34
CA TYR A 290 -24.05 0.03 -0.54
C TYR A 290 -25.56 -0.06 -0.32
N GLY A 291 -25.97 -0.50 0.86
CA GLY A 291 -27.38 -0.75 1.19
C GLY A 291 -28.28 0.47 1.05
N TRP A 292 -27.72 1.67 1.16
CA TRP A 292 -28.42 2.95 0.97
C TRP A 292 -28.92 3.18 -0.46
N ALA A 293 -28.33 2.52 -1.47
CA ALA A 293 -28.72 2.67 -2.87
C ALA A 293 -29.85 1.71 -3.30
N ASN A 294 -30.22 0.75 -2.45
CA ASN A 294 -31.15 -0.34 -2.80
C ASN A 294 -32.52 0.15 -3.27
N ALA A 295 -33.12 1.09 -2.53
CA ALA A 295 -34.45 1.62 -2.85
C ALA A 295 -34.45 2.34 -4.21
N HIS A 296 -33.46 3.20 -4.45
CA HIS A 296 -33.34 3.94 -5.71
C HIS A 296 -33.05 3.03 -6.91
N LEU A 297 -32.21 2.00 -6.73
CA LEU A 297 -31.94 0.98 -7.75
C LEU A 297 -33.05 -0.08 -7.86
N LYS A 298 -34.11 0.02 -7.06
CA LYS A 298 -35.28 -0.87 -7.06
C LYS A 298 -34.88 -2.35 -6.96
N THR A 299 -33.98 -2.67 -6.03
CA THR A 299 -33.49 -4.04 -5.83
C THR A 299 -33.44 -4.41 -4.35
N GLU A 300 -33.80 -5.65 -4.04
CA GLU A 300 -33.65 -6.23 -2.70
C GLU A 300 -32.33 -7.01 -2.54
N LYS A 301 -31.58 -7.17 -3.64
CA LYS A 301 -30.29 -7.88 -3.65
C LYS A 301 -29.17 -6.98 -3.15
N ARG A 302 -28.02 -7.58 -2.84
CA ARG A 302 -26.79 -6.82 -2.50
C ARG A 302 -26.41 -5.91 -3.67
N VAL A 303 -26.35 -4.60 -3.41
CA VAL A 303 -25.83 -3.62 -4.36
C VAL A 303 -24.30 -3.65 -4.37
N THR A 304 -23.71 -3.58 -5.56
CA THR A 304 -22.27 -3.43 -5.78
C THR A 304 -21.95 -2.02 -6.29
N PHE A 305 -20.70 -1.58 -6.11
CA PHE A 305 -20.24 -0.29 -6.65
C PHE A 305 -20.46 -0.20 -8.16
N GLU A 306 -20.24 -1.30 -8.88
CA GLU A 306 -20.52 -1.44 -10.32
C GLU A 306 -21.92 -1.02 -10.71
N GLN A 307 -22.93 -1.40 -9.93
CA GLN A 307 -24.32 -1.06 -10.23
C GLN A 307 -24.56 0.43 -10.06
N ILE A 308 -23.93 1.05 -9.06
CA ILE A 308 -23.97 2.50 -8.85
C ILE A 308 -23.26 3.23 -10.00
N GLU A 309 -22.07 2.77 -10.37
CA GLU A 309 -21.29 3.33 -11.48
C GLU A 309 -22.02 3.22 -12.82
N LYS A 310 -22.70 2.09 -13.06
CA LYS A 310 -23.60 1.92 -14.21
C LYS A 310 -24.77 2.89 -14.18
N ALA A 311 -25.40 3.08 -13.03
CA ALA A 311 -26.48 4.06 -12.88
C ALA A 311 -26.00 5.51 -13.05
N ALA A 312 -24.75 5.81 -12.69
CA ALA A 312 -24.10 7.09 -12.94
C ALA A 312 -23.62 7.27 -14.39
N GLY A 313 -23.69 6.24 -15.24
CA GLY A 313 -23.24 6.29 -16.63
C GLY A 313 -21.72 6.28 -16.82
N LEU A 314 -20.96 5.79 -15.83
CA LEU A 314 -19.50 5.87 -15.78
C LEU A 314 -18.80 4.51 -15.91
N THR A 315 -19.51 3.45 -16.33
CA THR A 315 -18.92 2.11 -16.52
C THR A 315 -17.66 2.03 -17.40
N PRO A 316 -17.48 2.84 -18.48
CA PRO A 316 -16.25 2.79 -19.27
C PRO A 316 -14.96 3.07 -18.48
N TRP A 317 -15.06 3.78 -17.35
CA TRP A 317 -13.94 4.14 -16.49
C TRP A 317 -13.32 2.97 -15.73
N ARG A 318 -14.00 1.81 -15.73
CA ARG A 318 -13.52 0.60 -15.06
C ARG A 318 -12.21 0.06 -15.58
N LEU A 319 -11.91 0.30 -16.85
CA LEU A 319 -10.59 -0.01 -17.41
C LEU A 319 -9.49 0.61 -16.53
N TRP A 320 -9.66 1.88 -16.22
CA TRP A 320 -8.69 2.65 -15.45
C TRP A 320 -8.80 2.41 -13.95
N THR A 321 -10.01 2.30 -13.39
CA THR A 321 -10.15 2.03 -11.94
C THR A 321 -9.68 0.64 -11.56
N ASN A 322 -9.77 -0.35 -12.45
CA ASN A 322 -9.15 -1.66 -12.26
C ASN A 322 -7.62 -1.56 -12.26
N ALA A 323 -7.02 -0.94 -13.28
CA ALA A 323 -5.57 -0.71 -13.32
C ALA A 323 -5.05 0.05 -12.09
N ALA A 324 -5.78 1.06 -11.60
CA ALA A 324 -5.41 1.79 -10.39
C ALA A 324 -5.51 0.95 -9.10
N SER A 325 -6.22 -0.18 -9.14
CA SER A 325 -6.34 -1.10 -8.00
C SER A 325 -5.08 -1.92 -7.81
N ASP A 326 -4.35 -2.18 -8.89
CA ASP A 326 -3.13 -2.99 -8.85
C ASP A 326 -2.03 -2.29 -8.04
N SER A 327 -2.00 -0.94 -8.06
CA SER A 327 -1.11 -0.13 -7.22
C SER A 327 -1.55 -0.02 -5.74
N VAL A 328 -2.73 -0.54 -5.38
CA VAL A 328 -3.32 -0.43 -4.03
C VAL A 328 -3.40 -1.77 -3.33
N HIS A 329 -3.80 -2.81 -4.05
CA HIS A 329 -3.95 -4.15 -3.52
C HIS A 329 -2.64 -4.92 -3.60
N ALA A 330 -2.34 -5.73 -2.58
CA ALA A 330 -1.18 -6.63 -2.56
C ALA A 330 -1.34 -7.85 -3.49
N GLY A 331 -2.02 -7.67 -4.63
CA GLY A 331 -2.06 -8.64 -5.72
C GLY A 331 -0.71 -8.67 -6.45
N SER A 332 -0.45 -9.76 -7.18
CA SER A 332 0.83 -9.93 -7.87
C SER A 332 1.05 -8.91 -8.99
N GLU A 333 -0.01 -8.41 -9.64
CA GLU A 333 0.10 -7.48 -10.78
C GLU A 333 0.87 -6.21 -10.40
N GLY A 334 0.58 -5.60 -9.24
CA GLY A 334 1.27 -4.40 -8.76
C GLY A 334 2.77 -4.59 -8.44
N CYS A 335 3.26 -5.83 -8.36
CA CYS A 335 4.69 -6.12 -8.20
C CYS A 335 5.46 -6.08 -9.52
N PHE A 336 4.78 -6.16 -10.66
CA PHE A 336 5.39 -6.28 -12.00
C PHE A 336 4.97 -5.19 -12.97
N TYR A 337 4.05 -4.30 -12.57
CA TYR A 337 3.55 -3.23 -13.40
C TYR A 337 3.50 -1.91 -12.63
N SER A 338 4.04 -0.86 -13.24
CA SER A 338 4.02 0.51 -12.74
C SER A 338 3.83 1.47 -13.91
N PHE A 339 3.05 2.53 -13.70
CA PHE A 339 3.00 3.64 -14.65
C PHE A 339 4.24 4.54 -14.58
N GLY A 340 4.99 4.49 -13.47
CA GLY A 340 6.23 5.25 -13.30
C GLY A 340 7.45 4.61 -13.96
N GLY A 341 7.34 3.40 -14.52
CA GLY A 341 8.42 2.74 -15.24
C GLY A 341 8.66 3.37 -16.62
N HIS A 342 9.92 3.49 -17.01
CA HIS A 342 10.28 3.98 -18.34
C HIS A 342 10.14 2.86 -19.38
N GLU A 343 10.58 1.65 -19.03
CA GLU A 343 10.43 0.46 -19.87
C GLU A 343 9.24 -0.42 -19.45
N PRO A 344 8.62 -1.17 -20.39
CA PRO A 344 7.56 -2.11 -20.06
C PRO A 344 8.01 -3.15 -19.02
N GLY A 345 7.32 -3.20 -17.88
CA GLY A 345 7.63 -4.12 -16.78
C GLY A 345 8.66 -3.59 -15.78
N GLU A 346 9.18 -2.38 -15.98
CA GLU A 346 9.97 -1.68 -14.98
C GLU A 346 9.06 -1.18 -13.85
N VAL A 347 9.46 -1.46 -12.60
CA VAL A 347 8.80 -0.94 -11.40
C VAL A 347 9.83 -0.09 -10.66
N PRO A 348 9.68 1.25 -10.64
CA PRO A 348 10.60 2.12 -9.93
C PRO A 348 10.64 1.80 -8.44
N GLU A 349 11.84 1.70 -7.88
CA GLU A 349 12.03 1.52 -6.43
C GLU A 349 11.68 2.79 -5.64
N THR A 350 11.64 3.95 -6.30
CA THR A 350 11.48 5.27 -5.69
C THR A 350 10.61 6.20 -6.54
N GLU A 351 10.69 7.52 -6.30
CA GLU A 351 10.06 8.54 -7.13
C GLU A 351 10.53 8.43 -8.59
N ALA A 352 9.61 8.59 -9.54
CA ALA A 352 9.83 8.51 -10.98
C ALA A 352 9.23 9.72 -11.70
N ILE A 353 9.74 10.01 -12.90
CA ILE A 353 9.28 11.15 -13.71
C ILE A 353 8.27 10.75 -14.78
N ASP A 354 8.21 9.47 -15.14
CA ASP A 354 7.27 8.92 -16.12
C ASP A 354 5.87 8.69 -15.52
N GLY A 355 4.86 8.58 -16.39
CA GLY A 355 3.49 8.19 -16.01
C GLY A 355 2.67 9.22 -15.25
N LEU A 356 3.21 10.41 -14.94
CA LEU A 356 2.46 11.45 -14.23
C LEU A 356 1.23 11.93 -15.02
N ASN A 357 1.27 11.90 -16.35
CA ASN A 357 0.12 12.21 -17.20
C ASN A 357 -1.05 11.26 -16.98
N VAL A 358 -0.83 9.97 -16.70
CA VAL A 358 -1.93 9.01 -16.52
C VAL A 358 -2.84 9.45 -15.38
N ALA A 359 -2.26 9.73 -14.21
CA ALA A 359 -3.03 10.23 -13.07
C ALA A 359 -3.52 11.67 -13.28
N GLY A 360 -2.69 12.56 -13.85
CA GLY A 360 -3.03 13.96 -14.11
C GLY A 360 -4.23 14.13 -15.05
N CYS A 361 -4.17 13.50 -16.23
CA CYS A 361 -5.24 13.51 -17.23
C CYS A 361 -6.54 12.95 -16.67
N LYS A 362 -6.47 11.82 -15.96
CA LYS A 362 -7.65 11.17 -15.38
C LYS A 362 -8.25 11.99 -14.25
N ALA A 363 -7.42 12.67 -13.45
CA ALA A 363 -7.89 13.60 -12.43
C ALA A 363 -8.60 14.81 -13.06
N CYS A 364 -8.07 15.39 -14.13
CA CYS A 364 -8.74 16.48 -14.86
C CYS A 364 -10.15 16.06 -15.33
N GLU A 365 -10.28 14.87 -15.90
CA GLU A 365 -11.56 14.34 -16.37
C GLU A 365 -12.54 14.08 -15.21
N SER A 366 -12.07 13.49 -14.10
CA SER A 366 -12.89 13.27 -12.90
C SER A 366 -13.30 14.59 -12.24
N ILE A 367 -12.45 15.63 -12.24
CA ILE A 367 -12.81 16.97 -11.73
C ILE A 367 -13.96 17.55 -12.56
N ARG A 368 -13.92 17.39 -13.89
CA ARG A 368 -15.00 17.84 -14.77
C ARG A 368 -16.32 17.11 -14.46
N ILE A 369 -16.28 15.78 -14.30
CA ILE A 369 -17.47 14.96 -13.99
C ILE A 369 -18.04 15.35 -12.62
N PHE A 370 -17.21 15.43 -11.60
CA PHE A 370 -17.61 15.74 -10.24
C PHE A 370 -18.09 17.21 -10.12
N GLY A 371 -17.38 18.15 -10.75
CA GLY A 371 -17.78 19.54 -10.83
C GLY A 371 -19.15 19.70 -11.49
N ALA A 372 -19.42 18.95 -12.57
CA ALA A 372 -20.76 18.90 -13.17
C ALA A 372 -21.80 18.46 -12.15
N ALA A 373 -21.62 17.30 -11.51
CA ALA A 373 -22.57 16.78 -10.51
C ALA A 373 -22.82 17.75 -9.34
N THR A 374 -21.79 18.50 -8.93
CA THR A 374 -21.93 19.49 -7.85
C THR A 374 -22.74 20.70 -8.31
N LEU A 375 -22.34 21.29 -9.46
CA LEU A 375 -22.93 22.52 -10.00
C LEU A 375 -24.33 22.31 -10.59
N THR A 376 -24.66 21.12 -11.08
CA THR A 376 -25.98 20.82 -11.66
C THR A 376 -26.97 20.21 -10.66
N SER A 377 -26.58 20.08 -9.38
CA SER A 377 -27.46 19.64 -8.30
C SER A 377 -28.72 20.51 -8.15
N ARG A 378 -28.62 21.80 -8.53
CA ARG A 378 -29.75 22.67 -8.88
C ARG A 378 -29.38 23.45 -10.14
N THR A 379 -30.30 23.56 -11.09
CA THR A 379 -30.02 24.17 -12.39
C THR A 379 -30.15 25.69 -12.33
N ALA A 380 -29.04 26.40 -12.53
CA ALA A 380 -29.00 27.85 -12.66
C ALA A 380 -27.96 28.29 -13.71
N PHE A 381 -28.23 29.40 -14.41
CA PHE A 381 -27.31 29.89 -15.45
C PHE A 381 -25.90 30.22 -14.92
N PRO A 382 -25.72 30.89 -13.76
CA PRO A 382 -24.40 31.13 -13.20
C PRO A 382 -23.62 29.83 -12.94
N ARG A 383 -24.27 28.79 -12.40
CA ARG A 383 -23.65 27.46 -12.19
C ARG A 383 -23.21 26.81 -13.49
N PHE A 384 -24.00 26.94 -14.56
CA PHE A 384 -23.61 26.48 -15.89
C PHE A 384 -22.37 27.21 -16.42
N ALA A 385 -22.30 28.54 -16.26
CA ALA A 385 -21.13 29.31 -16.66
C ALA A 385 -19.86 28.88 -15.92
N VAL A 386 -19.94 28.68 -14.59
CA VAL A 386 -18.82 28.16 -13.79
C VAL A 386 -18.41 26.77 -14.24
N TYR A 387 -19.38 25.87 -14.51
CA TYR A 387 -19.07 24.54 -15.04
C TYR A 387 -18.35 24.62 -16.39
N ARG A 388 -18.77 25.53 -17.29
CA ARG A 388 -18.10 25.72 -18.59
C ARG A 388 -16.67 26.20 -18.44
N ILE A 389 -16.39 27.08 -17.48
CA ILE A 389 -15.03 27.53 -17.15
C ILE A 389 -14.22 26.35 -16.61
N LEU A 390 -14.73 25.64 -15.61
CA LEU A 390 -14.07 24.46 -15.04
C LEU A 390 -13.74 23.42 -16.12
N ALA A 391 -14.69 23.12 -17.01
CA ALA A 391 -14.51 22.15 -18.07
C ALA A 391 -13.47 22.59 -19.11
N ALA A 392 -13.39 23.89 -19.42
CA ALA A 392 -12.38 24.43 -20.32
C ALA A 392 -10.98 24.34 -19.71
N VAL A 393 -10.83 24.72 -18.43
CA VAL A 393 -9.54 24.62 -17.71
C VAL A 393 -9.13 23.16 -17.53
N ALA A 394 -10.07 22.25 -17.27
CA ALA A 394 -9.79 20.82 -17.17
C ALA A 394 -9.27 20.23 -18.49
N ALA A 395 -9.87 20.62 -19.62
CA ALA A 395 -9.43 20.16 -20.95
C ALA A 395 -8.04 20.73 -21.30
N ASP A 396 -7.80 22.00 -20.99
CA ASP A 396 -6.50 22.64 -21.20
C ASP A 396 -5.39 21.98 -20.34
N CYS A 397 -5.67 21.72 -19.06
CA CYS A 397 -4.76 21.02 -18.17
C CYS A 397 -4.48 19.57 -18.62
N HIS A 398 -5.51 18.84 -19.06
CA HIS A 398 -5.36 17.49 -19.60
C HIS A 398 -4.42 17.49 -20.81
N ASN A 399 -4.64 18.40 -21.76
CA ASN A 399 -3.79 18.51 -22.95
C ASN A 399 -2.34 18.85 -22.57
N ALA A 400 -2.12 19.70 -21.57
CA ALA A 400 -0.77 20.01 -21.09
C ALA A 400 -0.04 18.79 -20.52
N PHE A 401 -0.76 17.88 -19.83
CA PHE A 401 -0.18 16.62 -19.34
C PHE A 401 0.21 15.69 -20.49
N GLU A 402 -0.62 15.57 -21.53
CA GLU A 402 -0.30 14.76 -22.72
C GLU A 402 0.92 15.33 -23.46
N VAL A 403 0.95 16.64 -23.70
CA VAL A 403 2.08 17.30 -24.38
C VAL A 403 3.39 17.14 -23.58
N ALA A 404 3.33 17.24 -22.25
CA ALA A 404 4.49 17.02 -21.40
C ALA A 404 4.99 15.56 -21.46
N ALA A 405 4.07 14.59 -21.51
CA ALA A 405 4.42 13.18 -21.66
C ALA A 405 5.07 12.88 -23.01
N GLU A 406 4.53 13.42 -24.11
CA GLU A 406 5.11 13.31 -25.45
C GLU A 406 6.52 13.94 -25.49
N THR A 407 6.67 15.13 -24.91
CA THR A 407 7.96 15.82 -24.83
C THR A 407 8.98 15.00 -24.04
N LEU A 408 8.58 14.42 -22.90
CA LEU A 408 9.43 13.54 -22.10
C LEU A 408 9.85 12.31 -22.91
N ALA A 409 8.92 11.65 -23.59
CA ALA A 409 9.21 10.48 -24.41
C ALA A 409 10.17 10.76 -25.58
N GLU A 410 10.11 11.95 -26.17
CA GLU A 410 11.01 12.36 -27.27
C GLU A 410 12.43 12.74 -26.79
N HIS A 411 12.55 13.33 -25.60
CA HIS A 411 13.79 13.96 -25.12
C HIS A 411 14.50 13.19 -24.01
N TRP A 412 13.83 12.23 -23.36
CA TRP A 412 14.44 11.42 -22.33
C TRP A 412 15.33 10.34 -22.94
N VAL A 413 16.59 10.71 -23.09
CA VAL A 413 17.71 9.77 -23.19
C VAL A 413 18.24 9.60 -21.76
N SER A 414 18.72 8.40 -21.39
CA SER A 414 19.30 8.08 -20.07
C SER A 414 20.02 9.30 -19.43
N PRO A 415 20.01 9.51 -18.10
CA PRO A 415 20.68 10.65 -17.45
C PRO A 415 22.14 10.89 -17.86
N GLU A 416 22.80 9.86 -18.41
CA GLU A 416 24.18 9.89 -18.94
C GLU A 416 24.30 10.47 -20.37
N GLU A 417 23.18 10.58 -21.10
CA GLU A 417 23.08 10.95 -22.52
C GLU A 417 22.26 12.23 -22.77
N LEU A 418 21.90 12.97 -21.71
CA LEU A 418 21.26 14.29 -21.81
C LEU A 418 22.07 15.21 -22.75
N PRO A 419 21.45 15.80 -23.79
CA PRO A 419 22.12 16.75 -24.67
C PRO A 419 22.81 17.84 -23.85
N ALA A 420 24.07 18.16 -24.19
CA ALA A 420 24.90 19.06 -23.39
C ALA A 420 24.26 20.44 -23.15
N GLU A 421 23.40 20.89 -24.07
CA GLU A 421 22.63 22.14 -23.98
C GLU A 421 21.53 22.06 -22.91
N LEU A 422 20.75 20.97 -22.87
CA LEU A 422 19.74 20.75 -21.85
C LEU A 422 20.39 20.50 -20.48
N ALA A 423 21.51 19.76 -20.43
CA ALA A 423 22.29 19.60 -19.21
C ALA A 423 22.90 20.92 -18.70
N ALA A 424 23.27 21.84 -19.59
CA ALA A 424 23.76 23.17 -19.24
C ALA A 424 22.62 24.09 -18.75
N GLU A 425 21.44 24.01 -19.37
CA GLU A 425 20.25 24.74 -18.93
C GLU A 425 19.75 24.24 -17.56
N LEU A 426 19.79 22.92 -17.33
CA LEU A 426 19.51 22.31 -16.04
C LEU A 426 20.51 22.74 -14.96
N ARG A 427 21.81 22.85 -15.26
CA ARG A 427 22.82 23.42 -14.33
C ARG A 427 22.52 24.89 -14.02
N ARG A 428 22.19 25.68 -15.04
CA ARG A 428 21.85 27.10 -14.92
C ARG A 428 20.59 27.35 -14.09
N MET A 429 19.56 26.52 -14.25
CA MET A 429 18.32 26.57 -13.47
C MET A 429 18.47 26.01 -12.05
N SER A 430 19.41 25.08 -11.85
CA SER A 430 19.66 24.45 -10.55
C SER A 430 20.58 25.25 -9.63
N GLY A 431 21.25 26.28 -10.15
CA GLY A 431 22.09 27.21 -9.39
C GLY A 431 23.48 26.68 -9.04
N ASP A 432 23.99 25.69 -9.79
CA ASP A 432 25.37 25.20 -9.72
C ASP A 432 26.29 25.91 -10.73
#